data_AF-A0A8S9W8Z7-F1
#
_entry.id   AF-A0A8S9W8Z7-F1
#
_cell.length_a   1.000
_cell.length_b   1.000
_cell.length_c   1.000
_cell.angle_alpha   90.00
_cell.angle_beta   90.00
_cell.angle_gamma   90.00
#
_symmetry.space_group_name_H-M   'P 1'
#
loop_
_entity.id
_entity.type
_entity.pdbx_description
1 polymer ?
#
loop_
_entity_poly.entity_id
_entity_poly.type
_entity_poly.pdbx_seq_one_letter_code
_entity_poly.pdbx_strand_id
1 'polypeptide(L)'
;MREYTKWALQEAVGWQEFEDICTDYLYCQHGYTNIRQAGKTRDGGRDAVVLHDKNEDIVFAFSMEQNPLAGQSSKFYREYSQWEDKSLEMFVFVSNQDLGAKKIDLQKQLSKPPVNIFDITDLVRFLDFTDNGKEVKQKYGIEERREPIMIQTEDGQEEELVVTRKYTVLSFEDVSHGVAKRYSANLLVNEPISKSNVKQIVKEVTANLRGREYYRDELVKARWAGTPAHVVWLFVYALIDDVGNANWICRTQWISEALAPKFAPLKLSGNDAVDQIVIDWNDAYLQKAKMYQAITTKKEKYLDEMDSILKRTKDVVAKAIELTEEQETGQLAYDDYVSQMKIIEPALTELYLASGDIGLPPVECEDLDQAFQGMMAFAHNIVLPFSEKGLATWPPKNRKYLVRDAVKGYLRDFERLKFELEKVRR
;
A
#
# COMPACT_ATOMS: atom_id res chain seq x y z
N MET A 1 2.49 -19.21 -13.74
CA MET A 1 1.61 -18.18 -14.38
C MET A 1 2.32 -17.27 -15.39
N ARG A 2 3.43 -16.58 -15.04
CA ARG A 2 4.17 -15.71 -15.98
C ARG A 2 4.53 -16.41 -17.30
N GLU A 3 4.84 -17.70 -17.25
CA GLU A 3 5.12 -18.52 -18.44
C GLU A 3 3.92 -18.68 -19.40
N TYR A 4 2.67 -18.64 -18.91
CA TYR A 4 1.49 -18.73 -19.77
C TYR A 4 1.12 -17.38 -20.42
N THR A 5 1.32 -16.27 -19.70
CA THR A 5 1.23 -14.92 -20.29
C THR A 5 2.33 -14.68 -21.31
N LYS A 6 3.55 -15.17 -21.04
CA LYS A 6 4.64 -15.19 -22.02
C LYS A 6 4.23 -15.97 -23.27
N TRP A 7 3.76 -17.21 -23.09
CA TRP A 7 3.28 -18.04 -24.19
C TRP A 7 2.18 -17.34 -25.00
N ALA A 8 1.21 -16.70 -24.35
CA ALA A 8 0.15 -15.98 -25.05
C ALA A 8 0.68 -14.82 -25.89
N LEU A 9 1.61 -14.02 -25.36
CA LEU A 9 2.28 -12.95 -26.11
C LEU A 9 3.14 -13.46 -27.28
N GLN A 10 3.66 -14.67 -27.18
CA GLN A 10 4.48 -15.31 -28.22
C GLN A 10 3.64 -15.96 -29.32
N GLU A 11 2.58 -16.67 -28.94
CA GLU A 11 1.93 -17.67 -29.80
C GLU A 11 0.45 -17.40 -30.07
N ALA A 12 -0.22 -16.56 -29.26
CA ALA A 12 -1.68 -16.36 -29.33
C ALA A 12 -2.09 -14.94 -29.71
N VAL A 13 -1.33 -13.93 -29.27
CA VAL A 13 -1.61 -12.52 -29.56
C VAL A 13 -1.32 -12.22 -31.03
N GLY A 14 -2.29 -11.63 -31.73
CA GLY A 14 -2.10 -11.19 -33.11
C GLY A 14 -1.26 -9.93 -33.20
N TRP A 15 -0.60 -9.70 -34.34
CA TRP A 15 0.34 -8.58 -34.53
C TRP A 15 -0.24 -7.21 -34.14
N GLN A 16 -1.46 -6.88 -34.59
CA GLN A 16 -2.08 -5.58 -34.30
C GLN A 16 -2.30 -5.37 -32.80
N GLU A 17 -2.74 -6.41 -32.11
CA GLU A 17 -2.97 -6.36 -30.66
C GLU A 17 -1.65 -6.31 -29.88
N PHE A 18 -0.60 -6.95 -30.39
CA PHE A 18 0.74 -6.82 -29.83
C PHE A 18 1.26 -5.37 -29.92
N GLU A 19 1.06 -4.71 -31.06
CA GLU A 19 1.44 -3.28 -31.22
C GLU A 19 0.65 -2.37 -30.28
N ASP A 20 -0.65 -2.62 -30.09
CA ASP A 20 -1.49 -1.88 -29.15
C ASP A 20 -0.99 -2.06 -27.71
N ILE A 21 -0.66 -3.30 -27.31
CA ILE A 21 -0.05 -3.60 -26.00
C ILE A 21 1.29 -2.87 -25.81
N CYS A 22 2.14 -2.84 -26.84
CA CYS A 22 3.43 -2.16 -26.78
C CYS A 22 3.25 -0.64 -26.66
N THR A 23 2.29 -0.08 -27.39
CA THR A 23 1.96 1.35 -27.36
C THR A 23 1.46 1.76 -25.98
N ASP A 24 0.57 0.97 -25.39
CA ASP A 24 0.07 1.20 -24.03
C ASP A 24 1.18 1.09 -22.98
N TYR A 25 2.03 0.05 -23.09
CA TYR A 25 3.19 -0.11 -22.23
C TYR A 25 4.10 1.12 -22.27
N LEU A 26 4.44 1.59 -23.48
CA LEU A 26 5.30 2.73 -23.70
C LEU A 26 4.69 4.05 -23.20
N TYR A 27 3.38 4.23 -23.37
CA TYR A 27 2.66 5.38 -22.82
C TYR A 27 2.63 5.36 -21.29
N CYS A 28 2.20 4.25 -20.70
CA CYS A 28 1.97 4.16 -19.25
C CYS A 28 3.27 4.10 -18.44
N GLN A 29 4.29 3.37 -18.91
CA GLN A 29 5.51 3.15 -18.13
C GLN A 29 6.62 4.14 -18.46
N HIS A 30 6.62 4.71 -19.67
CA HIS A 30 7.71 5.55 -20.17
C HIS A 30 7.24 6.94 -20.65
N GLY A 31 5.94 7.24 -20.59
CA GLY A 31 5.41 8.56 -20.91
C GLY A 31 5.43 8.93 -22.39
N TYR A 32 5.69 7.97 -23.29
CA TYR A 32 5.69 8.23 -24.73
C TYR A 32 4.28 8.51 -25.23
N THR A 33 4.05 9.69 -25.83
CA THR A 33 2.74 10.09 -26.37
C THR A 33 2.79 10.23 -27.89
N ASN A 34 1.63 10.19 -28.55
CA ASN A 34 1.50 10.37 -30.01
C ASN A 34 2.24 9.34 -30.88
N ILE A 35 2.35 8.08 -30.42
CA ILE A 35 2.87 6.96 -31.23
C ILE A 35 1.91 6.74 -32.42
N ARG A 36 2.37 7.00 -33.64
CA ARG A 36 1.59 6.83 -34.87
C ARG A 36 2.08 5.62 -35.65
N GLN A 37 1.16 4.82 -36.17
CA GLN A 37 1.49 3.68 -37.04
C GLN A 37 2.05 4.18 -38.38
N ALA A 38 3.20 3.65 -38.80
CA ALA A 38 3.87 3.99 -40.06
C ALA A 38 3.74 2.84 -41.07
N GLY A 39 2.64 2.86 -41.85
CA GLY A 39 2.49 2.02 -43.05
C GLY A 39 2.42 0.49 -42.80
N LYS A 40 2.22 -0.29 -43.88
CA LYS A 40 2.17 -1.77 -43.83
C LYS A 40 3.45 -2.34 -44.46
N THR A 41 4.15 -3.24 -43.77
CA THR A 41 5.26 -4.02 -44.35
C THR A 41 4.78 -5.37 -44.89
N ARG A 42 5.65 -6.05 -45.66
CA ARG A 42 5.33 -7.25 -46.46
C ARG A 42 5.20 -8.54 -45.64
N ASP A 43 5.62 -8.51 -44.37
CA ASP A 43 5.56 -9.58 -43.37
C ASP A 43 4.32 -9.51 -42.47
N GLY A 44 3.43 -8.52 -42.70
CA GLY A 44 2.21 -8.33 -41.92
C GLY A 44 2.39 -7.41 -40.70
N GLY A 45 3.60 -6.92 -40.43
CA GLY A 45 3.85 -5.92 -39.41
C GLY A 45 3.59 -4.47 -39.86
N ARG A 46 3.47 -3.55 -38.90
CA ARG A 46 3.48 -2.10 -39.14
C ARG A 46 4.53 -1.48 -38.23
N ASP A 47 5.62 -0.96 -38.79
CA ASP A 47 6.55 -0.16 -37.99
C ASP A 47 5.79 1.08 -37.46
N ALA A 48 6.12 1.60 -36.27
CA ALA A 48 5.44 2.76 -35.67
C ALA A 48 6.43 3.91 -35.46
N VAL A 49 6.06 5.13 -35.87
CA VAL A 49 6.93 6.32 -35.75
C VAL A 49 6.17 7.42 -35.01
N VAL A 50 6.76 7.99 -33.95
CA VAL A 50 6.31 9.28 -33.40
C VAL A 50 6.94 10.39 -34.21
N LEU A 51 6.12 11.23 -34.83
CA LEU A 51 6.56 12.46 -35.50
C LEU A 51 6.36 13.64 -34.55
N HIS A 52 7.45 14.26 -34.10
CA HIS A 52 7.43 15.64 -33.64
C HIS A 52 7.86 16.56 -34.80
N ASP A 53 7.42 17.82 -34.78
CA ASP A 53 7.51 18.79 -35.87
C ASP A 53 8.83 18.74 -36.67
N LYS A 54 8.77 18.14 -37.87
CA LYS A 54 9.76 18.16 -38.96
C LYS A 54 11.14 17.55 -38.70
N ASN A 55 11.40 16.95 -37.54
CA ASN A 55 12.53 16.05 -37.28
C ASN A 55 12.00 14.77 -36.60
N GLU A 56 12.40 13.60 -37.11
CA GLU A 56 12.08 12.32 -36.48
C GLU A 56 12.93 12.18 -35.21
N ASP A 57 12.41 12.54 -34.03
CA ASP A 57 13.23 12.54 -32.81
C ASP A 57 13.31 11.13 -32.16
N ILE A 58 12.23 10.33 -32.18
CA ILE A 58 12.22 8.97 -31.60
C ILE A 58 11.52 7.96 -32.51
N VAL A 59 12.18 6.82 -32.77
CA VAL A 59 11.66 5.73 -33.61
C VAL A 59 11.32 4.51 -32.76
N PHE A 60 10.18 3.87 -33.05
CA PHE A 60 9.71 2.66 -32.35
C PHE A 60 9.67 1.47 -33.31
N ALA A 61 10.33 0.38 -32.93
CA ALA A 61 10.34 -0.87 -33.68
C ALA A 61 9.79 -1.99 -32.81
N PHE A 62 8.72 -2.63 -33.28
CA PHE A 62 8.07 -3.74 -32.60
C PHE A 62 8.41 -5.05 -33.30
N SER A 63 8.69 -6.11 -32.54
CA SER A 63 9.11 -7.40 -33.11
C SER A 63 8.50 -8.60 -32.42
N MET A 64 7.83 -9.42 -33.22
CA MET A 64 7.39 -10.76 -32.85
C MET A 64 8.29 -11.87 -33.42
N GLU A 65 9.46 -11.54 -33.98
CA GLU A 65 10.40 -12.55 -34.51
C GLU A 65 10.99 -13.39 -33.38
N GLN A 66 11.07 -14.71 -33.57
CA GLN A 66 11.62 -15.66 -32.58
C GLN A 66 13.07 -15.37 -32.18
N ASN A 67 13.85 -14.72 -33.05
CA ASN A 67 15.28 -14.45 -32.84
C ASN A 67 15.65 -13.01 -33.26
N PRO A 68 15.11 -12.00 -32.57
CA PRO A 68 15.12 -10.62 -33.05
C PRO A 68 16.50 -9.95 -32.96
N LEU A 69 17.46 -10.59 -32.28
CA LEU A 69 18.85 -10.15 -32.09
C LEU A 69 19.90 -11.12 -32.70
N ALA A 70 19.50 -12.10 -33.51
CA ALA A 70 20.40 -13.15 -34.01
C ALA A 70 21.32 -12.70 -35.16
N GLY A 71 22.18 -11.72 -34.87
CA GLY A 71 23.20 -11.22 -35.80
C GLY A 71 22.70 -10.10 -36.71
N GLN A 72 23.58 -9.65 -37.61
CA GLN A 72 23.40 -8.44 -38.44
C GLN A 72 22.19 -8.47 -39.39
N SER A 73 21.63 -9.65 -39.64
CA SER A 73 20.42 -9.80 -40.46
C SER A 73 19.12 -9.87 -39.66
N SER A 74 19.16 -9.81 -38.33
CA SER A 74 17.96 -9.87 -37.47
C SER A 74 17.13 -8.59 -37.52
N LYS A 75 15.83 -8.65 -37.18
CA LYS A 75 14.92 -7.49 -37.23
C LYS A 75 15.51 -6.26 -36.55
N PHE A 76 16.11 -6.42 -35.36
CA PHE A 76 16.72 -5.29 -34.66
C PHE A 76 17.75 -4.56 -35.51
N TYR A 77 18.74 -5.27 -36.06
CA TYR A 77 19.81 -4.63 -36.84
C TYR A 77 19.30 -4.08 -38.18
N ARG A 78 18.35 -4.77 -38.83
CA ARG A 78 17.73 -4.28 -40.07
C ARG A 78 16.97 -2.98 -39.86
N GLU A 79 16.29 -2.83 -38.73
CA GLU A 79 15.61 -1.57 -38.39
C GLU A 79 16.63 -0.52 -37.96
N TYR A 80 17.50 -0.83 -37.00
CA TYR A 80 18.47 0.12 -36.46
C TYR A 80 19.41 0.71 -37.53
N SER A 81 19.89 -0.09 -38.49
CA SER A 81 20.78 0.39 -39.57
C SER A 81 20.13 1.42 -40.49
N GLN A 82 18.80 1.49 -40.57
CA GLN A 82 18.11 2.53 -41.34
C GLN A 82 18.21 3.92 -40.68
N TRP A 83 18.64 3.94 -39.42
CA TRP A 83 18.62 5.10 -38.54
C TRP A 83 19.99 5.44 -37.94
N GLU A 84 21.02 4.62 -38.15
CA GLU A 84 22.35 4.80 -37.56
C GLU A 84 23.04 6.11 -37.98
N ASP A 85 22.79 6.56 -39.22
CA ASP A 85 23.34 7.80 -39.78
C ASP A 85 22.39 9.00 -39.64
N LYS A 86 21.23 8.82 -39.00
CA LYS A 86 20.23 9.88 -38.80
C LYS A 86 20.34 10.48 -37.41
N SER A 87 20.03 11.78 -37.28
CA SER A 87 20.00 12.47 -35.99
C SER A 87 18.72 12.15 -35.22
N LEU A 88 18.61 10.94 -34.67
CA LEU A 88 17.54 10.58 -33.74
C LEU A 88 17.96 10.87 -32.29
N GLU A 89 17.03 11.33 -31.47
CA GLU A 89 17.16 11.39 -30.02
C GLU A 89 17.20 9.98 -29.42
N MET A 90 16.39 9.04 -29.93
CA MET A 90 16.33 7.68 -29.41
C MET A 90 15.73 6.66 -30.40
N PHE A 91 16.23 5.42 -30.34
CA PHE A 91 15.61 4.27 -30.99
C PHE A 91 15.06 3.31 -29.93
N VAL A 92 13.77 3.00 -29.98
CA VAL A 92 13.08 2.13 -29.03
C VAL A 92 12.71 0.82 -29.72
N PHE A 93 13.15 -0.31 -29.17
CA PHE A 93 12.83 -1.64 -29.66
C PHE A 93 12.03 -2.40 -28.62
N VAL A 94 10.88 -2.98 -29.00
CA VAL A 94 10.07 -3.83 -28.12
C VAL A 94 9.90 -5.20 -28.76
N SER A 95 10.14 -6.26 -28.00
CA SER A 95 9.99 -7.64 -28.49
C SER A 95 9.12 -8.50 -27.59
N ASN A 96 8.37 -9.42 -28.20
CA ASN A 96 7.69 -10.50 -27.50
C ASN A 96 8.62 -11.69 -27.15
N GLN A 97 9.92 -11.59 -27.37
CA GLN A 97 10.88 -12.62 -26.98
C GLN A 97 11.64 -12.21 -25.72
N ASP A 98 12.18 -13.19 -25.00
CA ASP A 98 13.13 -12.94 -23.91
C ASP A 98 14.51 -12.65 -24.51
N LEU A 99 15.01 -11.44 -24.29
CA LEU A 99 16.28 -10.97 -24.86
C LEU A 99 17.44 -11.12 -23.88
N GLY A 100 17.15 -11.44 -22.62
CA GLY A 100 18.14 -11.66 -21.55
C GLY A 100 19.21 -10.56 -21.47
N ALA A 101 20.44 -10.95 -21.18
CA ALA A 101 21.57 -10.02 -21.03
C ALA A 101 21.95 -9.29 -22.33
N LYS A 102 21.60 -9.84 -23.51
CA LYS A 102 21.98 -9.24 -24.80
C LYS A 102 21.39 -7.85 -24.99
N LYS A 103 20.20 -7.58 -24.44
CA LYS A 103 19.59 -6.24 -24.53
C LYS A 103 20.43 -5.20 -23.80
N ILE A 104 20.95 -5.55 -22.62
CA ILE A 104 21.79 -4.67 -21.80
C ILE A 104 23.11 -4.36 -22.51
N ASP A 105 23.72 -5.38 -23.14
CA ASP A 105 24.97 -5.20 -23.86
C ASP A 105 24.80 -4.30 -25.10
N LEU A 106 23.71 -4.47 -25.84
CA LEU A 106 23.40 -3.64 -27.00
C LEU A 106 23.13 -2.17 -26.64
N GLN A 107 22.35 -1.92 -25.59
CA GLN A 107 22.08 -0.55 -25.12
C GLN A 107 23.35 0.18 -24.66
N LYS A 108 24.38 -0.55 -24.19
CA LYS A 108 25.69 0.03 -23.83
C LYS A 108 26.57 0.29 -25.05
N GLN A 109 26.50 -0.57 -26.06
CA GLN A 109 27.35 -0.47 -27.25
C GLN A 109 26.86 0.57 -28.26
N LEU A 110 25.55 0.78 -28.34
CA LEU A 110 24.92 1.66 -29.34
C LEU A 110 24.57 3.01 -28.71
N SER A 111 25.29 4.06 -29.12
CA SER A 111 25.13 5.42 -28.60
C SER A 111 24.70 6.45 -29.65
N LYS A 112 24.58 6.04 -30.92
CA LYS A 112 24.24 6.93 -32.05
C LYS A 112 23.38 6.18 -33.09
N PRO A 113 22.06 6.31 -33.02
CA PRO A 113 21.29 6.90 -31.91
C PRO A 113 21.29 6.00 -30.66
N PRO A 114 21.08 6.54 -29.45
CA PRO A 114 20.96 5.71 -28.25
C PRO A 114 19.72 4.82 -28.32
N VAL A 115 19.79 3.64 -27.68
CA VAL A 115 18.76 2.60 -27.80
C VAL A 115 18.10 2.28 -26.46
N ASN A 116 16.77 2.14 -26.48
CA ASN A 116 16.00 1.47 -25.42
C ASN A 116 15.44 0.15 -25.93
N ILE A 117 15.69 -0.95 -25.21
CA ILE A 117 15.21 -2.28 -25.58
C ILE A 117 14.33 -2.85 -24.48
N PHE A 118 13.11 -3.23 -24.83
CA PHE A 118 12.14 -3.88 -23.96
C PHE A 118 11.81 -5.27 -24.49
N ASP A 119 11.62 -6.21 -23.59
CA ASP A 119 11.39 -7.61 -23.93
C ASP A 119 10.10 -8.15 -23.30
N ILE A 120 9.85 -9.45 -23.51
CA ILE A 120 8.64 -10.09 -23.01
C ILE A 120 8.46 -10.00 -21.49
N THR A 121 9.55 -9.93 -20.73
CA THR A 121 9.48 -9.82 -19.27
C THR A 121 8.94 -8.46 -18.86
N ASP A 122 9.31 -7.41 -19.60
CA ASP A 122 8.83 -6.05 -19.39
C ASP A 122 7.33 -5.96 -19.70
N LEU A 123 6.88 -6.58 -20.79
CA LEU A 123 5.48 -6.62 -21.20
C LEU A 123 4.60 -7.46 -20.26
N VAL A 124 5.06 -8.63 -19.82
CA VAL A 124 4.30 -9.48 -18.88
C VAL A 124 4.10 -8.76 -17.55
N ARG A 125 5.13 -8.09 -17.03
CA ARG A 125 5.00 -7.27 -15.82
C ARG A 125 3.96 -6.17 -16.02
N PHE A 126 3.98 -5.48 -17.16
CA PHE A 126 2.99 -4.46 -17.45
C PHE A 126 1.54 -5.00 -17.45
N LEU A 127 1.30 -6.14 -18.10
CA LEU A 127 -0.03 -6.77 -18.16
C LEU A 127 -0.48 -7.37 -16.83
N ASP A 128 0.41 -7.58 -15.86
CA ASP A 128 0.06 -7.97 -14.49
C ASP A 128 -0.65 -6.84 -13.72
N PHE A 129 -0.45 -5.57 -14.09
CA PHE A 129 -0.87 -4.44 -13.25
C PHE A 129 -1.80 -3.43 -13.92
N THR A 130 -2.22 -3.65 -15.17
CA THR A 130 -3.13 -2.73 -15.89
C THR A 130 -4.49 -3.35 -16.19
N ASP A 131 -5.53 -2.52 -16.28
CA ASP A 131 -6.87 -2.98 -16.60
C ASP A 131 -6.96 -3.54 -18.04
N ASN A 132 -6.25 -2.94 -19.01
CA ASN A 132 -6.10 -3.52 -20.35
C ASN A 132 -5.37 -4.88 -20.29
N GLY A 133 -4.36 -5.01 -19.41
CA GLY A 133 -3.70 -6.29 -19.16
C GLY A 133 -4.63 -7.38 -18.65
N LYS A 134 -5.60 -7.03 -17.79
CA LYS A 134 -6.65 -7.95 -17.33
C LYS A 134 -7.61 -8.34 -18.46
N GLU A 135 -7.99 -7.40 -19.33
CA GLU A 135 -8.85 -7.65 -20.49
C GLU A 135 -8.19 -8.59 -21.51
N VAL A 136 -6.92 -8.34 -21.85
CA VAL A 136 -6.12 -9.23 -22.71
C VAL A 136 -6.03 -10.63 -22.09
N LYS A 137 -5.72 -10.71 -20.79
CA LYS A 137 -5.67 -11.99 -20.08
C LYS A 137 -7.01 -12.74 -20.11
N GLN A 138 -8.11 -12.05 -19.85
CA GLN A 138 -9.45 -12.63 -19.91
C GLN A 138 -9.80 -13.13 -21.32
N LYS A 139 -9.50 -12.33 -22.36
CA LYS A 139 -9.74 -12.67 -23.77
C LYS A 139 -9.04 -13.97 -24.19
N TYR A 140 -7.83 -14.20 -23.68
CA TYR A 140 -7.04 -15.40 -23.99
C TYR A 140 -7.20 -16.53 -22.96
N GLY A 141 -8.19 -16.45 -22.06
CA GLY A 141 -8.42 -17.48 -21.04
C GLY A 141 -7.28 -17.61 -20.02
N ILE A 142 -6.46 -16.57 -19.89
CA ILE A 142 -5.40 -16.43 -18.89
C ILE A 142 -6.05 -15.91 -17.60
N GLU A 143 -7.03 -16.65 -17.07
CA GLU A 143 -7.60 -16.32 -15.76
C GLU A 143 -6.56 -16.58 -14.67
N GLU A 144 -6.59 -15.79 -13.58
CA GLU A 144 -5.87 -16.09 -12.34
C GLU A 144 -6.36 -17.43 -11.77
N ARG A 145 -5.84 -18.55 -12.28
CA ARG A 145 -5.76 -19.75 -11.48
C ARG A 145 -4.58 -19.57 -10.54
N ARG A 146 -4.88 -19.26 -9.28
CA ARG A 146 -3.93 -19.50 -8.18
C ARG A 146 -3.42 -20.92 -8.34
N GLU A 147 -2.10 -21.10 -8.36
CA GLU A 147 -1.54 -22.45 -8.40
C GLU A 147 -2.14 -23.23 -7.22
N PRO A 148 -2.74 -24.41 -7.47
CA PRO A 148 -3.46 -25.15 -6.45
C PRO A 148 -2.49 -25.51 -5.34
N ILE A 149 -2.80 -25.09 -4.10
CA ILE A 149 -2.05 -25.56 -2.94
C ILE A 149 -2.45 -27.01 -2.75
N MET A 150 -1.57 -27.95 -3.08
CA MET A 150 -1.82 -29.36 -2.84
C MET A 150 -1.57 -29.67 -1.36
N ILE A 151 -2.55 -30.29 -0.70
CA ILE A 151 -2.40 -30.80 0.66
C ILE A 151 -2.41 -32.33 0.62
N GLN A 152 -1.54 -32.95 1.42
CA GLN A 152 -1.62 -34.39 1.64
C GLN A 152 -2.62 -34.66 2.77
N THR A 153 -3.64 -35.45 2.47
CA THR A 153 -4.63 -35.93 3.44
C THR A 153 -4.04 -37.05 4.32
N GLU A 154 -4.70 -37.38 5.44
CA GLU A 154 -4.23 -38.43 6.38
C GLU A 154 -4.12 -39.82 5.72
N ASP A 155 -4.82 -40.06 4.62
CA ASP A 155 -4.74 -41.27 3.80
C ASP A 155 -3.72 -41.18 2.63
N GLY A 156 -2.91 -40.11 2.59
CA GLY A 156 -1.80 -39.95 1.64
C GLY A 156 -2.23 -39.55 0.23
N GLN A 157 -3.45 -39.06 0.04
CA GLN A 157 -3.91 -38.49 -1.24
C GLN A 157 -3.52 -37.02 -1.33
N GLU A 158 -3.14 -36.58 -2.53
CA GLU A 158 -2.93 -35.17 -2.81
C GLU A 158 -4.25 -34.54 -3.25
N GLU A 159 -4.82 -33.68 -2.40
CA GLU A 159 -6.01 -32.91 -2.72
C GLU A 159 -5.66 -31.44 -2.95
N GLU A 160 -6.30 -30.82 -3.93
CA GLU A 160 -6.23 -29.38 -4.14
C GLU A 160 -6.96 -28.64 -3.01
N LEU A 161 -6.26 -27.79 -2.28
CA LEU A 161 -6.84 -26.87 -1.31
C LEU A 161 -7.51 -25.71 -2.06
N VAL A 162 -8.78 -25.91 -2.41
CA VAL A 162 -9.65 -24.86 -2.95
C VAL A 162 -10.12 -23.95 -1.82
N VAL A 163 -9.41 -22.83 -1.58
CA VAL A 163 -9.85 -21.80 -0.61
C VAL A 163 -10.90 -20.88 -1.25
N THR A 164 -12.17 -21.30 -1.23
CA THR A 164 -13.35 -20.53 -1.70
C THR A 164 -13.93 -19.60 -0.63
N ARG A 165 -13.09 -18.96 0.18
CA ARG A 165 -13.58 -18.06 1.23
C ARG A 165 -14.02 -16.73 0.61
N LYS A 166 -15.33 -16.45 0.64
CA LYS A 166 -15.93 -15.19 0.12
C LYS A 166 -15.39 -13.92 0.79
N TYR A 167 -14.95 -14.06 2.04
CA TYR A 167 -14.39 -12.99 2.85
C TYR A 167 -13.37 -13.55 3.85
N THR A 168 -12.57 -12.66 4.40
CA THR A 168 -11.66 -12.91 5.51
C THR A 168 -12.05 -12.02 6.69
N VAL A 169 -12.18 -12.59 7.89
CA VAL A 169 -12.33 -11.80 9.12
C VAL A 169 -10.94 -11.37 9.56
N LEU A 170 -10.65 -10.08 9.43
CA LEU A 170 -9.35 -9.49 9.76
C LEU A 170 -9.21 -9.29 11.27
N SER A 171 -10.27 -8.77 11.90
CA SER A 171 -10.35 -8.60 13.34
C SER A 171 -11.76 -8.88 13.84
N PHE A 172 -11.85 -9.28 15.10
CA PHE A 172 -13.11 -9.53 15.77
C PHE A 172 -12.96 -9.21 17.26
N GLU A 173 -13.84 -8.36 17.76
CA GLU A 173 -13.74 -7.81 19.11
C GLU A 173 -15.05 -7.90 19.88
N ASP A 174 -14.90 -8.16 21.18
CA ASP A 174 -15.96 -8.03 22.16
C ASP A 174 -15.95 -6.62 22.77
N VAL A 175 -16.92 -5.82 22.34
CA VAL A 175 -17.16 -4.44 22.81
C VAL A 175 -18.36 -4.37 23.75
N SER A 176 -18.68 -5.48 24.41
CA SER A 176 -19.76 -5.58 25.37
C SER A 176 -19.51 -4.74 26.62
N HIS A 177 -20.62 -4.37 27.26
CA HIS A 177 -20.63 -3.75 28.57
C HIS A 177 -21.79 -4.31 29.40
N GLY A 178 -21.96 -3.84 30.65
CA GLY A 178 -22.86 -4.47 31.62
C GLY A 178 -24.35 -4.55 31.23
N VAL A 179 -24.79 -3.80 30.21
CA VAL A 179 -26.19 -3.74 29.75
C VAL A 179 -26.41 -4.20 28.30
N ALA A 180 -25.35 -4.53 27.55
CA ALA A 180 -25.49 -5.15 26.23
C ALA A 180 -24.27 -5.99 25.82
N LYS A 181 -24.50 -7.21 25.32
CA LYS A 181 -23.53 -8.01 24.55
C LYS A 181 -23.39 -7.45 23.13
N ARG A 182 -22.17 -7.14 22.69
CA ARG A 182 -21.91 -6.43 21.44
C ARG A 182 -20.62 -6.92 20.78
N TYR A 183 -20.66 -7.07 19.46
CA TYR A 183 -19.50 -7.47 18.67
C TYR A 183 -19.18 -6.48 17.56
N SER A 184 -17.90 -6.36 17.24
CA SER A 184 -17.36 -5.59 16.12
C SER A 184 -16.43 -6.48 15.31
N ALA A 185 -16.45 -6.36 13.97
CA ALA A 185 -15.51 -7.07 13.12
C ALA A 185 -15.10 -6.26 11.88
N ASN A 186 -13.84 -6.41 11.49
CA ASN A 186 -13.30 -5.94 10.22
C ASN A 186 -13.27 -7.11 9.22
N LEU A 187 -13.83 -6.90 8.03
CA LEU A 187 -13.94 -7.90 6.98
C LEU A 187 -13.22 -7.46 5.72
N LEU A 188 -12.44 -8.35 5.11
CA LEU A 188 -11.90 -8.18 3.77
C LEU A 188 -12.71 -9.03 2.79
N VAL A 189 -13.23 -8.43 1.72
CA VAL A 189 -13.98 -9.14 0.68
C VAL A 189 -13.01 -9.78 -0.30
N ASN A 190 -13.17 -11.09 -0.56
CA ASN A 190 -12.30 -11.84 -1.48
C ASN A 190 -13.00 -12.13 -2.83
N GLU A 191 -14.28 -11.76 -2.97
CA GLU A 191 -15.07 -11.89 -4.19
C GLU A 191 -15.16 -10.57 -4.98
N PRO A 192 -15.58 -10.60 -6.26
CA PRO A 192 -15.91 -9.39 -6.99
C PRO A 192 -16.86 -8.48 -6.19
N ILE A 193 -16.42 -7.24 -6.00
CA ILE A 193 -17.11 -6.26 -5.14
C ILE A 193 -18.36 -5.78 -5.87
N SER A 194 -19.49 -6.41 -5.56
CA SER A 194 -20.82 -5.95 -5.93
C SER A 194 -21.67 -5.72 -4.68
N LYS A 195 -22.60 -4.76 -4.72
CA LYS A 195 -23.49 -4.52 -3.58
C LYS A 195 -24.27 -5.77 -3.18
N SER A 196 -24.66 -6.61 -4.14
CA SER A 196 -25.38 -7.86 -3.88
C SER A 196 -24.52 -8.88 -3.12
N ASN A 197 -23.27 -9.13 -3.57
CA ASN A 197 -22.38 -10.07 -2.92
C ASN A 197 -22.03 -9.61 -1.50
N VAL A 198 -21.69 -8.34 -1.35
CA VAL A 198 -21.37 -7.75 -0.04
C VAL A 198 -22.56 -7.82 0.91
N LYS A 199 -23.80 -7.58 0.44
CA LYS A 199 -25.01 -7.77 1.26
C LYS A 199 -25.16 -9.22 1.75
N GLN A 200 -24.87 -10.20 0.90
CA GLN A 200 -24.91 -11.61 1.29
C GLN A 200 -23.86 -11.93 2.35
N ILE A 201 -22.62 -11.45 2.17
CA ILE A 201 -21.53 -11.57 3.14
C ILE A 201 -21.92 -10.93 4.48
N VAL A 202 -22.40 -9.70 4.47
CA VAL A 202 -22.84 -8.96 5.67
C VAL A 202 -23.90 -9.73 6.44
N LYS A 203 -24.89 -10.28 5.73
CA LYS A 203 -25.98 -11.07 6.32
C LYS A 203 -25.46 -12.36 6.95
N GLU A 204 -24.62 -13.10 6.24
CA GLU A 204 -24.01 -14.33 6.71
C GLU A 204 -23.15 -14.10 7.96
N VAL A 205 -22.23 -13.12 7.91
CA VAL A 205 -21.34 -12.79 9.02
C VAL A 205 -22.12 -12.30 10.22
N THR A 206 -23.09 -11.40 10.03
CA THR A 206 -23.92 -10.91 11.14
C THR A 206 -24.64 -12.05 11.83
N ALA A 207 -25.22 -12.99 11.07
CA ALA A 207 -25.88 -14.17 11.64
C ALA A 207 -24.89 -15.05 12.42
N ASN A 208 -23.68 -15.26 11.91
CA ASN A 208 -22.64 -16.03 12.59
C ASN A 208 -22.21 -15.36 13.91
N LEU A 209 -21.88 -14.07 13.87
CA LEU A 209 -21.41 -13.33 15.05
C LEU A 209 -22.47 -13.22 16.14
N ARG A 210 -23.75 -13.12 15.77
CA ARG A 210 -24.86 -13.10 16.75
C ARG A 210 -24.86 -14.29 17.69
N GLY A 211 -24.45 -15.46 17.21
CA GLY A 211 -24.44 -16.72 17.97
C GLY A 211 -23.10 -17.06 18.63
N ARG A 212 -22.08 -16.19 18.54
CA ARG A 212 -20.75 -16.53 19.09
C ARG A 212 -20.69 -16.47 20.61
N GLU A 213 -19.90 -17.39 21.15
CA GLU A 213 -19.56 -17.52 22.57
C GLU A 213 -18.09 -17.09 22.81
N TYR A 214 -17.73 -15.92 22.31
CA TYR A 214 -16.44 -15.29 22.58
C TYR A 214 -16.58 -14.14 23.57
N TYR A 215 -15.61 -14.03 24.46
CA TYR A 215 -15.59 -13.04 25.53
C TYR A 215 -14.18 -12.49 25.68
N ARG A 216 -14.03 -11.17 25.81
CA ARG A 216 -12.71 -10.56 26.02
C ARG A 216 -12.11 -10.85 27.40
N ASP A 217 -12.96 -11.14 28.40
CA ASP A 217 -12.57 -11.39 29.78
C ASP A 217 -13.64 -12.20 30.53
N GLU A 218 -13.27 -12.71 31.71
CA GLU A 218 -14.15 -13.54 32.55
C GLU A 218 -15.35 -12.78 33.12
N LEU A 219 -15.26 -11.46 33.32
CA LEU A 219 -16.38 -10.66 33.83
C LEU A 219 -17.49 -10.55 32.79
N VAL A 220 -17.12 -10.29 31.54
CA VAL A 220 -18.05 -10.23 30.41
C VAL A 220 -18.67 -11.61 30.17
N LYS A 221 -17.87 -12.68 30.24
CA LYS A 221 -18.35 -14.06 30.14
C LYS A 221 -19.37 -14.40 31.23
N ALA A 222 -19.06 -14.12 32.49
CA ALA A 222 -19.97 -14.36 33.61
C ALA A 222 -21.32 -13.63 33.44
N ARG A 223 -21.32 -12.47 32.77
CA ARG A 223 -22.53 -11.70 32.51
C ARG A 223 -23.34 -12.19 31.31
N TRP A 224 -22.67 -12.63 30.23
CA TRP A 224 -23.29 -12.79 28.91
C TRP A 224 -23.20 -14.21 28.31
N ALA A 225 -22.64 -15.18 29.03
CA ALA A 225 -22.62 -16.59 28.64
C ALA A 225 -24.00 -17.08 28.19
N GLY A 226 -24.05 -17.75 27.03
CA GLY A 226 -25.28 -18.30 26.46
C GLY A 226 -26.31 -17.26 25.97
N THR A 227 -25.98 -15.97 26.01
CA THR A 227 -26.83 -14.90 25.48
C THR A 227 -26.37 -14.53 24.07
N PRO A 228 -27.25 -14.51 23.06
CA PRO A 228 -26.89 -13.99 21.73
C PRO A 228 -26.46 -12.52 21.78
N ALA A 229 -25.64 -12.09 20.83
CA ALA A 229 -25.27 -10.68 20.73
C ALA A 229 -26.51 -9.79 20.51
N HIS A 230 -26.52 -8.62 21.14
CA HIS A 230 -27.57 -7.62 20.94
C HIS A 230 -27.23 -6.63 19.84
N VAL A 231 -25.93 -6.39 19.61
CA VAL A 231 -25.46 -5.46 18.57
C VAL A 231 -24.30 -6.09 17.83
N VAL A 232 -24.30 -5.97 16.51
CA VAL A 232 -23.17 -6.34 15.65
C VAL A 232 -22.84 -5.18 14.73
N TRP A 233 -21.57 -4.79 14.71
CA TRP A 233 -21.01 -3.88 13.72
C TRP A 233 -20.05 -4.63 12.81
N LEU A 234 -20.13 -4.35 11.51
CA LEU A 234 -19.14 -4.81 10.54
C LEU A 234 -18.58 -3.61 9.79
N PHE A 235 -17.27 -3.58 9.62
CA PHE A 235 -16.57 -2.67 8.71
C PHE A 235 -16.02 -3.52 7.57
N VAL A 236 -16.46 -3.23 6.35
CA VAL A 236 -16.17 -4.05 5.18
C VAL A 236 -15.19 -3.33 4.29
N TYR A 237 -14.08 -3.98 3.98
CA TYR A 237 -12.96 -3.44 3.23
C TYR A 237 -12.78 -4.22 1.92
N ALA A 238 -12.29 -3.50 0.91
CA ALA A 238 -11.97 -4.06 -0.40
C ALA A 238 -10.51 -4.47 -0.48
N LEU A 239 -9.61 -3.66 0.08
CA LEU A 239 -8.17 -3.92 0.14
C LEU A 239 -7.71 -3.97 1.59
N ILE A 240 -6.59 -4.66 1.83
CA ILE A 240 -5.98 -4.68 3.16
C ILE A 240 -5.45 -3.29 3.56
N ASP A 241 -4.95 -2.52 2.59
CA ASP A 241 -4.44 -1.16 2.77
C ASP A 241 -5.53 -0.16 3.24
N ASP A 242 -6.81 -0.48 2.99
CA ASP A 242 -7.91 0.37 3.44
C ASP A 242 -8.13 0.30 4.95
N VAL A 243 -7.65 -0.76 5.61
CA VAL A 243 -7.93 -1.03 7.02
C VAL A 243 -7.32 0.04 7.91
N GLY A 244 -6.03 0.36 7.70
CA GLY A 244 -5.32 1.34 8.51
C GLY A 244 -5.86 2.77 8.39
N ASN A 245 -6.37 3.13 7.20
CA ASN A 245 -7.01 4.42 6.96
C ASN A 245 -8.52 4.41 7.25
N ALA A 246 -9.04 3.29 7.73
CA ALA A 246 -10.46 3.05 7.93
C ALA A 246 -11.32 3.42 6.70
N ASN A 247 -10.82 3.12 5.51
CA ASN A 247 -11.48 3.40 4.23
C ASN A 247 -12.40 2.25 3.80
N TRP A 248 -13.38 1.91 4.64
CA TRP A 248 -14.32 0.83 4.33
C TRP A 248 -15.17 1.15 3.09
N ILE A 249 -15.55 0.13 2.31
CA ILE A 249 -16.56 0.25 1.25
C ILE A 249 -17.96 0.45 1.83
N CYS A 250 -18.22 -0.18 2.97
CA CYS A 250 -19.41 0.07 3.77
C CYS A 250 -19.16 -0.32 5.23
N ARG A 251 -19.97 0.27 6.10
CA ARG A 251 -20.11 -0.19 7.48
C ARG A 251 -21.55 -0.56 7.74
N THR A 252 -21.77 -1.47 8.68
CA THR A 252 -23.10 -2.00 8.95
C THR A 252 -23.40 -1.99 10.43
N GLN A 253 -24.68 -1.95 10.75
CA GLN A 253 -25.17 -2.05 12.11
C GLN A 253 -26.42 -2.91 12.15
N TRP A 254 -26.37 -3.94 12.99
CA TRP A 254 -27.53 -4.70 13.40
C TRP A 254 -27.78 -4.50 14.89
N ILE A 255 -29.02 -4.21 15.27
CA ILE A 255 -29.45 -4.06 16.67
C ILE A 255 -30.63 -5.01 16.89
N SER A 256 -30.52 -5.88 17.88
CA SER A 256 -31.60 -6.77 18.30
C SER A 256 -32.82 -5.98 18.76
N GLU A 257 -34.00 -6.37 18.29
CA GLU A 257 -35.28 -5.83 18.76
C GLU A 257 -35.53 -6.08 20.26
N ALA A 258 -34.88 -7.10 20.83
CA ALA A 258 -34.97 -7.41 22.25
C ALA A 258 -34.19 -6.42 23.14
N LEU A 259 -33.29 -5.61 22.55
CA LEU A 259 -32.52 -4.63 23.29
C LEU A 259 -33.38 -3.40 23.57
N ALA A 260 -33.59 -3.09 24.86
CA ALA A 260 -34.34 -1.92 25.26
C ALA A 260 -33.75 -0.63 24.64
N PRO A 261 -34.57 0.30 24.08
CA PRO A 261 -34.08 1.46 23.34
C PRO A 261 -33.06 2.33 24.09
N LYS A 262 -33.21 2.46 25.42
CA LYS A 262 -32.26 3.20 26.28
C LYS A 262 -30.85 2.61 26.35
N PHE A 263 -30.69 1.35 25.96
CA PHE A 263 -29.41 0.63 25.91
C PHE A 263 -28.93 0.40 24.48
N ALA A 264 -29.72 0.80 23.48
CA ALA A 264 -29.32 0.75 22.09
C ALA A 264 -28.28 1.84 21.79
N PRO A 265 -27.28 1.56 20.95
CA PRO A 265 -26.36 2.57 20.48
C PRO A 265 -27.08 3.58 19.56
N LEU A 266 -26.39 4.68 19.24
CA LEU A 266 -26.84 5.58 18.18
C LEU A 266 -27.01 4.78 16.89
N LYS A 267 -28.17 4.96 16.25
CA LYS A 267 -28.48 4.30 14.99
C LYS A 267 -27.64 4.88 13.86
N LEU A 268 -27.06 4.01 13.06
CA LEU A 268 -26.38 4.36 11.83
C LEU A 268 -27.38 4.99 10.85
N SER A 269 -27.05 6.16 10.31
CA SER A 269 -27.78 6.79 9.21
C SER A 269 -27.39 6.14 7.89
N GLY A 270 -27.71 4.86 7.73
CA GLY A 270 -27.38 4.10 6.53
C GLY A 270 -28.17 4.58 5.31
N ASN A 271 -27.60 4.36 4.13
CA ASN A 271 -28.21 4.66 2.83
C ASN A 271 -28.78 3.41 2.14
N ASP A 272 -28.70 2.24 2.79
CA ASP A 272 -29.22 0.97 2.29
C ASP A 272 -29.48 0.00 3.46
N ALA A 273 -30.09 -1.16 3.17
CA ALA A 273 -30.33 -2.22 4.14
C ALA A 273 -30.36 -3.61 3.51
N VAL A 274 -30.18 -4.62 4.35
CA VAL A 274 -30.50 -6.03 4.06
C VAL A 274 -31.12 -6.65 5.32
N ASP A 275 -32.33 -7.18 5.20
CA ASP A 275 -33.13 -7.64 6.34
C ASP A 275 -33.22 -6.54 7.43
N GLN A 276 -32.79 -6.80 8.67
CA GLN A 276 -32.76 -5.83 9.76
C GLN A 276 -31.39 -5.14 9.94
N ILE A 277 -30.49 -5.29 8.97
CA ILE A 277 -29.13 -4.77 9.02
C ILE A 277 -29.09 -3.47 8.23
N VAL A 278 -28.76 -2.38 8.91
CA VAL A 278 -28.53 -1.07 8.28
C VAL A 278 -27.16 -1.07 7.63
N ILE A 279 -27.07 -0.60 6.39
CA ILE A 279 -25.83 -0.49 5.63
C ILE A 279 -25.58 0.98 5.29
N ASP A 280 -24.38 1.46 5.56
CA ASP A 280 -23.88 2.77 5.17
C ASP A 280 -22.75 2.58 4.15
N TRP A 281 -23.10 2.70 2.87
CA TRP A 281 -22.14 2.67 1.76
C TRP A 281 -21.32 3.96 1.73
N ASN A 282 -20.00 3.81 1.63
CA ASN A 282 -19.09 4.94 1.51
C ASN A 282 -19.01 5.40 0.05
N ASP A 283 -19.86 6.35 -0.34
CA ASP A 283 -19.87 6.90 -1.71
C ASP A 283 -18.54 7.58 -2.10
N ALA A 284 -17.74 7.99 -1.11
CA ALA A 284 -16.42 8.58 -1.32
C ALA A 284 -15.27 7.54 -1.34
N TYR A 285 -15.57 6.24 -1.24
CA TYR A 285 -14.56 5.18 -1.12
C TYR A 285 -13.51 5.24 -2.25
N LEU A 286 -13.94 5.28 -3.51
CA LEU A 286 -13.00 5.27 -4.65
C LEU A 286 -12.14 6.53 -4.71
N GLN A 287 -12.70 7.68 -4.33
CA GLN A 287 -11.95 8.94 -4.29
C GLN A 287 -10.88 8.89 -3.20
N LYS A 288 -11.24 8.40 -2.01
CA LYS A 288 -10.31 8.23 -0.89
C LYS A 288 -9.24 7.19 -1.19
N ALA A 289 -9.60 6.05 -1.76
CA ALA A 289 -8.66 5.00 -2.15
C ALA A 289 -7.59 5.54 -3.11
N LYS A 290 -8.01 6.29 -4.14
CA LYS A 290 -7.07 6.95 -5.08
C LYS A 290 -6.17 7.97 -4.38
N MET A 291 -6.73 8.76 -3.46
CA MET A 291 -5.95 9.73 -2.69
C MET A 291 -4.91 9.05 -1.81
N TYR A 292 -5.31 8.02 -1.04
CA TYR A 292 -4.41 7.26 -0.18
C TYR A 292 -3.30 6.61 -1.00
N GLN A 293 -3.64 5.93 -2.10
CA GLN A 293 -2.66 5.34 -3.00
C GLN A 293 -1.62 6.37 -3.52
N ALA A 294 -2.04 7.61 -3.78
CA ALA A 294 -1.15 8.65 -4.27
C ALA A 294 -0.20 9.22 -3.20
N ILE A 295 -0.58 9.16 -1.91
CA ILE A 295 0.22 9.69 -0.79
C ILE A 295 0.91 8.60 0.03
N THR A 296 0.62 7.32 -0.23
CA THR A 296 1.33 6.19 0.37
C THR A 296 2.75 6.11 -0.17
N THR A 297 3.71 6.12 0.74
CA THR A 297 5.13 6.04 0.44
C THR A 297 5.55 4.58 0.28
N LYS A 298 6.49 4.31 -0.62
CA LYS A 298 7.08 2.97 -0.78
C LYS A 298 7.88 2.59 0.47
N LYS A 299 7.90 1.30 0.80
CA LYS A 299 8.59 0.77 1.99
C LYS A 299 10.03 1.27 2.13
N GLU A 300 10.83 1.18 1.07
CA GLU A 300 12.24 1.57 1.10
C GLU A 300 12.40 3.05 1.42
N LYS A 301 11.65 3.91 0.72
CA LYS A 301 11.67 5.36 0.93
C LYS A 301 11.19 5.72 2.35
N TYR A 302 10.12 5.09 2.82
CA TYR A 302 9.58 5.32 4.15
C TYR A 302 10.62 5.00 5.24
N LEU A 303 11.26 3.83 5.12
CA LEU A 303 12.28 3.40 6.08
C LEU A 303 13.51 4.30 6.07
N ASP A 304 13.98 4.71 4.89
CA ASP A 304 15.14 5.61 4.76
C ASP A 304 14.87 6.99 5.41
N GLU A 305 13.69 7.57 5.17
CA GLU A 305 13.31 8.86 5.75
C GLU A 305 13.11 8.77 7.27
N MET A 306 12.42 7.74 7.74
CA MET A 306 12.24 7.45 9.16
C MET A 306 13.59 7.27 9.87
N ASP A 307 14.51 6.49 9.31
CA ASP A 307 15.85 6.26 9.89
C ASP A 307 16.66 7.57 10.00
N SER A 308 16.57 8.43 8.98
CA SER A 308 17.22 9.74 8.96
C SER A 308 16.71 10.64 10.10
N ILE A 309 15.38 10.73 10.25
CA ILE A 309 14.74 11.52 11.32
C ILE A 309 15.04 10.92 12.70
N LEU A 310 14.96 9.60 12.81
CA LEU A 310 15.20 8.88 14.06
C LEU A 310 16.64 9.10 14.56
N LYS A 311 17.63 9.06 13.67
CA LYS A 311 19.04 9.32 14.01
C LYS A 311 19.21 10.71 14.63
N ARG A 312 18.71 11.76 13.96
CA ARG A 312 18.78 13.14 14.46
C ARG A 312 18.04 13.31 15.78
N THR A 313 16.86 12.68 15.91
CA THR A 313 16.03 12.77 17.12
C THR A 313 16.76 12.22 18.34
N LYS A 314 17.47 11.09 18.21
CA LYS A 314 18.23 10.49 19.32
C LYS A 314 19.27 11.45 19.88
N ASP A 315 20.04 12.11 19.01
CA ASP A 315 21.11 13.01 19.42
C ASP A 315 20.54 14.20 20.20
N VAL A 316 19.43 14.77 19.70
CA VAL A 316 18.80 15.94 20.31
C VAL A 316 18.10 15.59 21.62
N VAL A 317 17.39 14.45 21.69
CA VAL A 317 16.76 13.98 22.92
C VAL A 317 17.79 13.62 23.98
N ALA A 318 18.90 12.97 23.61
CA ALA A 318 19.98 12.67 24.54
C ALA A 318 20.51 13.94 25.21
N LYS A 319 20.67 15.03 24.44
CA LYS A 319 21.08 16.32 24.99
C LYS A 319 20.05 16.92 25.95
N ALA A 320 18.76 16.84 25.61
CA ALA A 320 17.69 17.31 26.48
C ALA A 320 17.60 16.53 27.81
N ILE A 321 17.84 15.22 27.76
CA ILE A 321 17.91 14.36 28.96
C ILE A 321 19.11 14.77 29.83
N GLU A 322 20.30 14.89 29.24
CA GLU A 322 21.52 15.32 29.96
C GLU A 322 21.30 16.66 30.69
N LEU A 323 20.79 17.68 29.99
CA LEU A 323 20.48 18.98 30.60
C LEU A 323 19.47 18.88 31.74
N THR A 324 18.50 17.99 31.61
CA THR A 324 17.50 17.76 32.66
C THR A 324 18.15 17.10 33.89
N GLU A 325 19.05 16.13 33.70
CA GLU A 325 19.79 15.49 34.78
C GLU A 325 20.77 16.45 35.49
N GLU A 326 21.49 17.28 34.73
CA GLU A 326 22.36 18.34 35.26
C GLU A 326 21.56 19.35 36.10
N GLN A 327 20.38 19.76 35.62
CA GLN A 327 19.48 20.63 36.37
C GLN A 327 19.02 19.96 37.67
N GLU A 328 18.66 18.67 37.61
CA GLU A 328 18.13 17.92 38.74
C GLU A 328 19.15 17.63 39.82
N THR A 329 20.42 17.45 39.43
CA THR A 329 21.57 17.25 40.32
C THR A 329 22.15 18.57 40.85
N GLY A 330 21.64 19.72 40.37
CA GLY A 330 22.08 21.05 40.77
C GLY A 330 23.37 21.51 40.10
N GLN A 331 23.85 20.80 39.08
CA GLN A 331 25.02 21.15 38.27
C GLN A 331 24.71 22.28 37.29
N LEU A 332 23.43 22.44 36.89
CA LEU A 332 22.96 23.49 36.00
C LEU A 332 21.89 24.35 36.69
N ALA A 333 22.08 25.67 36.69
CA ALA A 333 21.09 26.60 37.22
C ALA A 333 19.80 26.56 36.39
N TYR A 334 18.65 26.83 37.02
CA TYR A 334 17.36 26.70 36.35
C TYR A 334 17.20 27.62 35.14
N ASP A 335 17.67 28.86 35.23
CA ASP A 335 17.56 29.84 34.13
C ASP A 335 18.48 29.46 32.94
N ASP A 336 19.65 28.86 33.23
CA ASP A 336 20.54 28.32 32.21
C ASP A 336 19.92 27.08 31.55
N TYR A 337 19.32 26.18 32.33
CA TYR A 337 18.55 25.05 31.82
C TYR A 337 17.42 25.49 30.87
N VAL A 338 16.63 26.50 31.27
CA VAL A 338 15.57 27.04 30.42
C VAL A 338 16.14 27.63 29.12
N SER A 339 17.26 28.33 29.20
CA SER A 339 17.93 28.93 28.04
C SER A 339 18.45 27.86 27.07
N GLN A 340 19.04 26.79 27.58
CA GLN A 340 19.51 25.67 26.77
C GLN A 340 18.35 24.88 26.13
N MET A 341 17.30 24.59 26.90
CA MET A 341 16.12 23.89 26.38
C MET A 341 15.41 24.69 25.27
N LYS A 342 15.39 26.04 25.37
CA LYS A 342 14.89 26.92 24.29
C LYS A 342 15.69 26.81 22.99
N ILE A 343 17.00 26.56 23.08
CA ILE A 343 17.85 26.40 21.89
C ILE A 343 17.55 25.07 21.19
N ILE A 344 17.22 24.04 21.98
CA ILE A 344 16.95 22.69 21.49
C ILE A 344 15.52 22.54 20.96
N GLU A 345 14.56 23.28 21.52
CA GLU A 345 13.14 23.17 21.19
C GLU A 345 12.85 23.24 19.69
N PRO A 346 13.35 24.23 18.92
CA PRO A 346 13.06 24.33 17.49
C PRO A 346 13.51 23.10 16.70
N ALA A 347 14.65 22.49 17.08
CA ALA A 347 15.19 21.33 16.39
C ALA A 347 14.30 20.09 16.57
N LEU A 348 13.76 19.87 17.78
CA LEU A 348 12.83 18.76 18.02
C LEU A 348 11.45 19.02 17.43
N THR A 349 10.99 20.27 17.43
CA THR A 349 9.75 20.66 16.75
C THR A 349 9.86 20.43 15.24
N GLU A 350 10.97 20.80 14.60
CA GLU A 350 11.23 20.51 13.18
C GLU A 350 11.19 19.00 12.89
N LEU A 351 11.87 18.20 13.71
CA LEU A 351 11.91 16.74 13.54
C LEU A 351 10.54 16.09 13.71
N TYR A 352 9.74 16.55 14.66
CA TYR A 352 8.37 16.08 14.88
C TYR A 352 7.43 16.43 13.72
N LEU A 353 7.58 17.62 13.12
CA LEU A 353 6.83 17.96 11.92
C LEU A 353 7.29 17.10 10.73
N ALA A 354 8.60 16.96 10.55
CA ALA A 354 9.17 16.12 9.49
C ALA A 354 8.74 14.65 9.60
N SER A 355 8.53 14.11 10.81
CA SER A 355 8.02 12.74 10.96
C SER A 355 6.60 12.58 10.43
N GLY A 356 5.78 13.64 10.45
CA GLY A 356 4.45 13.64 9.84
C GLY A 356 4.45 13.81 8.31
N ASP A 357 5.55 14.31 7.75
CA ASP A 357 5.66 14.67 6.33
C ASP A 357 6.23 13.54 5.43
N ILE A 358 6.55 12.37 5.99
CA ILE A 358 7.08 11.19 5.26
C ILE A 358 6.06 10.64 4.23
N GLY A 359 4.78 10.92 4.43
CA GLY A 359 3.66 10.31 3.71
C GLY A 359 3.07 9.12 4.45
N LEU A 360 2.02 8.51 3.90
CA LEU A 360 1.39 7.36 4.56
C LEU A 360 2.30 6.14 4.49
N PRO A 361 2.45 5.37 5.60
CA PRO A 361 3.20 4.12 5.57
C PRO A 361 2.48 3.10 4.67
N PRO A 362 3.23 2.20 3.98
CA PRO A 362 2.63 1.01 3.40
C PRO A 362 2.13 0.08 4.51
N VAL A 363 1.21 -0.83 4.19
CA VAL A 363 0.49 -1.65 5.18
C VAL A 363 1.42 -2.45 6.09
N GLU A 364 2.54 -2.97 5.56
CA GLU A 364 3.52 -3.71 6.35
C GLU A 364 4.31 -2.85 7.35
N CYS A 365 4.23 -1.52 7.24
CA CYS A 365 4.89 -0.55 8.12
C CYS A 365 3.92 0.15 9.07
N GLU A 366 2.63 -0.19 9.10
CA GLU A 366 1.63 0.57 9.87
C GLU A 366 1.92 0.55 11.38
N ASP A 367 2.17 -0.63 11.96
CA ASP A 367 2.53 -0.76 13.38
C ASP A 367 3.85 -0.05 13.72
N LEU A 368 4.79 -0.07 12.77
CA LEU A 368 6.08 0.63 12.88
C LEU A 368 5.87 2.15 12.89
N ASP A 369 5.07 2.67 11.97
CA ASP A 369 4.72 4.10 11.92
C ASP A 369 4.02 4.54 13.19
N GLN A 370 3.04 3.78 13.68
CA GLN A 370 2.37 4.11 14.93
C GLN A 370 3.35 4.20 16.11
N ALA A 371 4.30 3.26 16.20
CA ALA A 371 5.34 3.30 17.23
C ALA A 371 6.28 4.50 17.04
N PHE A 372 6.65 4.81 15.80
CA PHE A 372 7.51 5.94 15.46
C PHE A 372 6.86 7.29 15.78
N GLN A 373 5.63 7.52 15.33
CA GLN A 373 4.87 8.75 15.62
C GLN A 373 4.64 8.91 17.14
N GLY A 374 4.36 7.83 17.86
CA GLY A 374 4.24 7.83 19.32
C GLY A 374 5.54 8.29 20.00
N MET A 375 6.67 7.71 19.59
CA MET A 375 7.99 8.11 20.08
C MET A 375 8.32 9.56 19.75
N MET A 376 8.04 10.03 18.53
CA MET A 376 8.25 11.41 18.09
C MET A 376 7.40 12.41 18.88
N ALA A 377 6.14 12.06 19.17
CA ALA A 377 5.27 12.87 20.02
C ALA A 377 5.84 13.03 21.44
N PHE A 378 6.35 11.96 22.05
CA PHE A 378 7.03 12.06 23.34
C PHE A 378 8.34 12.84 23.27
N ALA A 379 9.13 12.66 22.21
CA ALA A 379 10.35 13.44 22.00
C ALA A 379 10.05 14.96 21.95
N HIS A 380 9.02 15.37 21.21
CA HIS A 380 8.58 16.76 21.16
C HIS A 380 8.02 17.25 22.51
N ASN A 381 7.29 16.41 23.24
CA ASN A 381 6.76 16.76 24.57
C ASN A 381 7.86 17.06 25.62
N ILE A 382 9.10 16.60 25.41
CA ILE A 382 10.25 16.97 26.26
C ILE A 382 10.54 18.47 26.16
N VAL A 383 10.43 19.06 24.97
CA VAL A 383 10.79 20.46 24.73
C VAL A 383 9.59 21.40 24.67
N LEU A 384 8.39 20.88 24.43
CA LEU A 384 7.14 21.63 24.37
C LEU A 384 6.97 22.65 25.53
N PRO A 385 7.33 22.33 26.79
CA PRO A 385 7.20 23.29 27.89
C PRO A 385 8.12 24.51 27.82
N PHE A 386 9.11 24.51 26.90
CA PHE A 386 10.10 25.57 26.70
C PHE A 386 9.84 26.40 25.45
N SER A 387 8.82 26.07 24.66
CA SER A 387 8.28 26.96 23.64
C SER A 387 7.79 28.28 24.25
N GLU A 388 7.66 29.33 23.44
CA GLU A 388 7.14 30.64 23.90
C GLU A 388 5.80 30.48 24.66
N LYS A 389 4.87 29.74 24.06
CA LYS A 389 3.57 29.42 24.68
C LYS A 389 3.73 28.55 25.92
N GLY A 390 4.65 27.58 25.90
CA GLY A 390 4.88 26.68 27.02
C GLY A 390 5.37 27.42 28.27
N LEU A 391 6.27 28.38 28.10
CA LEU A 391 6.80 29.20 29.18
C LEU A 391 5.75 30.15 29.78
N ALA A 392 4.84 30.66 28.94
CA ALA A 392 3.70 31.45 29.41
C ALA A 392 2.64 30.61 30.13
N THR A 393 2.55 29.31 29.83
CA THR A 393 1.50 28.42 30.33
C THR A 393 1.89 27.69 31.62
N TRP A 394 3.11 27.15 31.69
CA TRP A 394 3.49 26.20 32.75
C TRP A 394 4.54 26.76 33.71
N PRO A 395 4.25 26.80 35.03
CA PRO A 395 5.24 27.19 36.02
C PRO A 395 6.37 26.13 36.13
N PRO A 396 7.52 26.50 36.72
CA PRO A 396 8.71 25.63 36.78
C PRO A 396 8.46 24.19 37.26
N LYS A 397 7.69 24.03 38.32
CA LYS A 397 7.36 22.71 38.90
C LYS A 397 6.61 21.82 37.90
N ASN A 398 5.69 22.41 37.13
CA ASN A 398 4.91 21.67 36.13
C ASN A 398 5.78 21.29 34.94
N ARG A 399 6.65 22.19 34.48
CA ARG A 399 7.61 21.89 33.40
C ARG A 399 8.48 20.68 33.74
N LYS A 400 9.03 20.64 34.95
CA LYS A 400 9.83 19.50 35.42
C LYS A 400 9.03 18.19 35.42
N TYR A 401 7.78 18.22 35.88
CA TYR A 401 6.92 17.04 35.84
C TYR A 401 6.66 16.56 34.40
N LEU A 402 6.29 17.49 33.51
CA LEU A 402 5.99 17.20 32.10
C LEU A 402 7.19 16.61 31.37
N VAL A 403 8.39 17.19 31.56
CA VAL A 403 9.63 16.69 30.97
C VAL A 403 9.91 15.26 31.44
N ARG A 404 9.83 14.99 32.74
CA ARG A 404 10.08 13.64 33.29
C ARG A 404 9.10 12.59 32.74
N ASP A 405 7.82 12.95 32.64
CA ASP A 405 6.80 12.07 32.09
C ASP A 405 7.06 11.80 30.60
N ALA A 406 7.40 12.85 29.84
CA ALA A 406 7.74 12.74 28.43
C ALA A 406 8.99 11.88 28.18
N VAL A 407 10.07 12.04 28.98
CA VAL A 407 11.27 11.21 28.89
C VAL A 407 10.94 9.73 29.15
N LYS A 408 10.11 9.43 30.15
CA LYS A 408 9.67 8.05 30.41
C LYS A 408 8.87 7.47 29.24
N GLY A 409 7.95 8.26 28.69
CA GLY A 409 7.17 7.87 27.50
C GLY A 409 8.07 7.61 26.29
N TYR A 410 9.02 8.52 26.03
CA TYR A 410 9.99 8.39 24.95
C TYR A 410 10.80 7.10 25.04
N LEU A 411 11.39 6.80 26.21
CA LEU A 411 12.21 5.60 26.39
C LEU A 411 11.38 4.32 26.23
N ARG A 412 10.15 4.29 26.74
CA ARG A 412 9.24 3.15 26.56
C ARG A 412 8.88 2.93 25.10
N ASP A 413 8.49 3.99 24.40
CA ASP A 413 8.03 3.90 23.01
C ASP A 413 9.21 3.66 22.06
N PHE A 414 10.42 4.08 22.43
CA PHE A 414 11.64 3.75 21.71
C PHE A 414 11.96 2.25 21.73
N GLU A 415 11.71 1.55 22.85
CA GLU A 415 11.84 0.08 22.88
C GLU A 415 10.77 -0.61 22.03
N ARG A 416 9.53 -0.10 22.04
CA ARG A 416 8.48 -0.59 21.13
C ARG A 416 8.88 -0.40 19.66
N LEU A 417 9.42 0.77 19.31
CA LEU A 417 9.88 1.08 17.96
C LEU A 417 10.94 0.09 17.48
N LYS A 418 11.92 -0.26 18.32
CA LYS A 418 12.93 -1.27 17.98
C LYS A 418 12.31 -2.62 17.65
N PHE A 419 11.36 -3.06 18.46
CA PHE A 419 10.66 -4.32 18.25
C PHE A 419 9.88 -4.35 16.92
N GLU A 420 9.14 -3.28 16.61
CA GLU A 420 8.42 -3.19 15.34
C GLU A 420 9.37 -3.11 14.14
N LEU A 421 10.49 -2.39 14.27
CA LEU A 421 11.50 -2.28 13.22
C LEU A 421 12.13 -3.63 12.85
N GLU A 422 12.34 -4.51 13.84
CA GLU A 422 12.82 -5.86 13.61
C GLU A 422 11.84 -6.73 12.81
N LYS A 423 10.52 -6.52 12.93
CA LYS A 423 9.53 -7.28 12.16
C LYS A 423 9.55 -6.90 10.69
N VAL A 424 9.76 -5.62 10.40
CA VAL A 424 9.67 -5.07 9.04
C VAL A 424 10.94 -5.32 8.21
N ARG A 425 12.10 -5.44 8.87
CA ARG A 425 13.42 -5.65 8.21
C ARG A 425 13.80 -7.13 7.99
N ARG A 426 13.01 -8.07 8.52
CA ARG A 426 13.13 -9.50 8.18
C ARG A 426 12.50 -9.75 6.81
#